data_AF-F5SXJ8-F1
#
_entry.id   AF-F5SXJ8-F1
#
_cell.length_a   1.000
_cell.length_b   1.000
_cell.length_c   1.000
_cell.angle_alpha   90.00
_cell.angle_beta   90.00
_cell.angle_gamma   90.00
#
_symmetry.space_group_name_H-M   'P 1'
#
loop_
_entity.id
_entity.type
_entity.pdbx_description
1 polymer ?
#
loop_
_entity_poly.entity_id
_entity_poly.type
_entity_poly.pdbx_seq_one_letter_code
_entity_poly.pdbx_strand_id
1 'polypeptide(L)'
;MTKKQVAEYLEISPGTVARYEKTNHAPKVIIECLLLLGGKMPSIGRRNCFEGWSFGNGYLWSPSGEKFTSGEILASRMTRKLADELYEENVRLRKKNHSRQKKSD
;
A
#
# COMPACT_ATOMS: atom_id res chain seq x y z
N MET A 1 14.34 -22.93 -25.17
CA MET A 1 13.80 -21.56 -25.35
C MET A 1 14.95 -20.64 -25.74
N THR A 2 14.83 -19.90 -26.83
CA THR A 2 15.83 -18.89 -27.25
C THR A 2 15.64 -17.58 -26.46
N LYS A 3 16.66 -16.70 -26.43
CA LYS A 3 16.54 -15.39 -25.75
C LYS A 3 15.38 -14.54 -26.29
N LYS A 4 15.09 -14.64 -27.59
CA LYS A 4 13.94 -14.00 -28.23
C LYS A 4 12.63 -14.56 -27.70
N GLN A 5 12.51 -15.88 -27.59
CA GLN A 5 11.33 -16.53 -27.02
C GLN A 5 11.15 -16.22 -25.53
N VAL A 6 12.24 -16.07 -24.76
CA VAL A 6 12.20 -15.63 -23.35
C VAL A 6 11.68 -14.19 -23.24
N ALA A 7 12.16 -13.30 -24.10
CA ALA A 7 11.71 -11.91 -24.16
C ALA A 7 10.22 -11.80 -24.49
N GLU A 8 9.76 -12.56 -25.49
CA GLU A 8 8.35 -12.63 -25.88
C GLU A 8 7.47 -13.22 -24.77
N TYR A 9 7.89 -14.31 -24.15
CA TYR A 9 7.12 -14.98 -23.09
C TYR A 9 6.96 -14.14 -21.82
N LEU A 10 8.00 -13.38 -21.46
CA LEU A 10 8.00 -12.55 -20.25
C LEU A 10 7.58 -11.09 -20.53
N GLU A 11 7.26 -10.75 -21.77
CA GLU A 11 6.93 -9.38 -22.20
C GLU A 11 8.00 -8.33 -21.80
N ILE A 12 9.28 -8.70 -21.91
CA ILE A 12 10.42 -7.83 -21.57
C ILE A 12 11.35 -7.63 -22.77
N SER A 13 12.09 -6.52 -22.78
CA SER A 13 13.00 -6.24 -23.90
C SER A 13 14.15 -7.25 -24.00
N PRO A 14 14.65 -7.57 -25.20
CA PRO A 14 15.80 -8.46 -25.38
C PRO A 14 17.05 -8.00 -24.61
N GLY A 15 17.27 -6.69 -24.48
CA GLY A 15 18.35 -6.12 -23.68
C GLY A 15 18.19 -6.40 -22.17
N THR A 16 16.95 -6.51 -21.69
CA THR A 16 16.66 -6.90 -20.30
C THR A 16 17.00 -8.36 -20.05
N VAL A 17 16.72 -9.25 -21.01
CA VAL A 17 17.11 -10.68 -20.96
C VAL A 17 18.63 -10.82 -20.91
N ALA A 18 19.35 -10.12 -21.79
CA ALA A 18 20.82 -10.14 -21.81
C ALA A 18 21.44 -9.61 -20.51
N ARG A 19 20.83 -8.57 -19.91
CA ARG A 19 21.25 -8.04 -18.61
C ARG A 19 21.09 -9.09 -17.50
N TYR A 20 19.94 -9.77 -17.44
CA TYR A 20 19.66 -10.78 -16.41
C TYR A 20 20.57 -11.99 -16.51
N GLU A 21 20.86 -12.44 -17.73
CA GLU A 21 21.84 -13.49 -18.02
C GLU A 21 23.24 -13.07 -17.57
N LYS A 22 23.67 -11.84 -17.87
CA LYS A 22 24.99 -11.32 -17.46
C LYS A 22 25.13 -11.24 -15.94
N THR A 23 24.06 -10.87 -15.23
CA THR A 23 24.10 -10.74 -13.77
C THR A 23 23.91 -12.07 -13.04
N ASN A 24 23.46 -13.13 -13.71
CA ASN A 24 23.09 -14.42 -13.12
C ASN A 24 22.22 -14.28 -11.85
N HIS A 25 21.38 -13.26 -11.82
CA HIS A 25 20.51 -12.90 -10.70
C HIS A 25 19.15 -12.57 -11.28
N ALA A 26 18.08 -13.09 -10.67
CA ALA A 26 16.73 -12.64 -10.98
C ALA A 26 16.64 -11.14 -10.65
N PRO A 27 16.00 -10.32 -11.52
CA PRO A 27 15.78 -8.92 -11.19
C PRO A 27 15.07 -8.77 -9.85
N LYS A 28 15.51 -7.77 -9.08
CA LYS A 28 15.01 -7.50 -7.73
C LYS A 28 13.48 -7.45 -7.67
N VAL A 29 12.82 -6.87 -8.67
CA VAL A 29 11.35 -6.81 -8.76
C VAL A 29 10.70 -8.20 -8.82
N ILE A 30 11.30 -9.16 -9.54
CA ILE A 30 10.78 -10.53 -9.61
C ILE A 30 10.96 -11.21 -8.25
N ILE A 31 12.11 -11.01 -7.59
CA ILE A 31 12.36 -11.55 -6.24
C ILE A 31 11.33 -10.97 -5.25
N GLU A 32 11.08 -9.66 -5.28
CA GLU A 32 10.10 -9.00 -4.42
C GLU A 32 8.67 -9.47 -4.69
N CYS A 33 8.27 -9.65 -5.97
CA CYS A 33 6.97 -10.22 -6.32
C CYS A 33 6.83 -11.69 -5.89
N LEU A 34 7.88 -12.51 -6.03
CA LEU A 34 7.88 -13.89 -5.58
C LEU A 34 7.80 -13.99 -4.05
N LEU A 35 8.47 -13.08 -3.33
CA LEU A 35 8.32 -12.96 -1.88
C LEU A 35 6.88 -12.61 -1.51
N LEU A 36 6.25 -11.64 -2.18
CA LEU A 36 4.84 -11.28 -1.97
C LEU A 36 3.89 -12.46 -2.19
N LEU A 37 4.08 -13.23 -3.27
CA LEU A 37 3.30 -14.44 -3.54
C LEU A 37 3.52 -15.53 -2.48
N GLY A 38 4.75 -15.63 -1.95
CA GLY A 38 5.11 -16.48 -0.82
C GLY A 38 4.71 -15.93 0.55
N GLY A 39 3.93 -14.84 0.58
CA GLY A 39 3.44 -14.18 1.81
C GLY A 39 4.49 -13.42 2.61
N LYS A 40 5.70 -13.24 2.07
CA LYS A 40 6.75 -12.41 2.65
C LYS A 40 6.68 -11.00 2.09
N MET A 41 6.54 -9.99 2.95
CA MET A 41 6.59 -8.60 2.53
C MET A 41 8.01 -8.19 2.13
N PRO A 42 8.21 -7.62 0.93
CA PRO A 42 9.50 -7.10 0.53
C PRO A 42 9.84 -5.84 1.32
N SER A 43 11.14 -5.57 1.52
CA SER A 43 11.62 -4.38 2.21
C SER A 43 11.47 -3.13 1.31
N ILE A 44 10.23 -2.66 1.11
CA ILE A 44 9.91 -1.48 0.30
C ILE A 44 10.20 -0.21 1.11
N GLY A 45 11.48 0.18 1.23
CA GLY A 45 11.91 1.52 1.67
C GLY A 45 11.54 1.93 3.11
N ARG A 46 12.44 2.67 3.76
CA ARG A 46 12.34 3.05 5.20
C ARG A 46 11.13 3.92 5.60
N ARG A 47 10.27 4.36 4.67
CA ARG A 47 9.13 5.23 4.99
C ARG A 47 7.85 4.49 5.35
N ASN A 48 7.68 3.24 4.90
CA ASN A 48 6.48 2.45 5.16
C ASN A 48 6.89 1.10 5.76
N CYS A 49 6.78 0.97 7.09
CA CYS A 49 7.10 -0.28 7.77
C CYS A 49 5.95 -1.29 7.58
N PHE A 50 6.20 -2.35 6.81
CA PHE A 50 5.32 -3.51 6.67
C PHE A 50 5.87 -4.72 7.45
N GLU A 51 6.68 -4.48 8.48
CA GLU A 51 7.23 -5.55 9.31
C GLU A 51 6.11 -6.34 10.00
N GLY A 52 6.17 -7.67 9.91
CA GLY A 52 5.15 -8.58 10.43
C GLY A 52 3.86 -8.65 9.61
N TRP A 53 3.72 -7.84 8.55
CA TRP A 53 2.60 -7.96 7.62
C TRP A 53 2.84 -9.11 6.64
N SER A 54 1.77 -9.79 6.24
CA SER A 54 1.85 -10.87 5.25
C SER A 54 0.69 -10.81 4.26
N PHE A 55 0.91 -11.27 3.04
CA PHE A 55 -0.16 -11.43 2.06
C PHE A 55 -0.47 -12.92 1.91
N GLY A 56 -1.73 -13.30 2.05
CA GLY A 56 -2.11 -14.71 2.05
C GLY A 56 -3.58 -14.91 1.78
N ASN A 57 -3.89 -15.91 0.93
CA ASN A 57 -5.26 -16.26 0.54
C ASN A 57 -6.08 -15.08 -0.02
N GLY A 58 -5.42 -14.12 -0.67
CA GLY A 58 -6.07 -12.91 -1.22
C GLY A 58 -6.31 -11.78 -0.20
N TYR A 59 -5.81 -11.93 1.04
CA TYR A 59 -5.93 -10.93 2.10
C TYR A 59 -4.56 -10.40 2.51
N LEU A 60 -4.56 -9.16 3.00
CA LEU A 60 -3.43 -8.59 3.72
C LEU A 60 -3.64 -8.84 5.22
N TRP A 61 -2.66 -9.42 5.89
CA TRP A 61 -2.71 -9.75 7.32
C TRP A 61 -1.77 -8.83 8.10
N SER A 62 -2.27 -8.28 9.21
CA SER A 62 -1.45 -7.52 10.15
C SER A 62 -0.61 -8.46 11.04
N PRO A 63 0.42 -7.91 11.72
CA PRO A 63 1.17 -8.65 12.73
C PRO A 63 0.30 -9.16 13.90
N SER A 64 -0.83 -8.51 14.17
CA SER A 64 -1.82 -8.91 15.19
C SER A 64 -2.75 -10.04 14.72
N GLY A 65 -2.67 -10.48 13.46
CA GLY A 65 -3.51 -11.53 12.89
C GLY A 65 -4.85 -11.05 12.33
N GLU A 66 -5.04 -9.74 12.19
CA GLU A 66 -6.23 -9.17 11.55
C GLU A 66 -6.08 -9.22 10.03
N LYS A 67 -7.14 -9.61 9.33
CA LYS A 67 -7.16 -9.63 7.86
C LYS A 67 -7.82 -8.37 7.30
N PHE A 68 -7.31 -7.91 6.16
CA PHE A 68 -7.77 -6.73 5.45
C PHE A 68 -7.95 -7.06 3.98
N THR A 69 -9.10 -6.65 3.45
CA THR A 69 -9.39 -6.55 2.03
C THR A 69 -9.06 -5.14 1.52
N SER A 70 -8.92 -5.01 0.21
CA SER A 70 -8.79 -3.69 -0.43
C SER A 70 -9.97 -2.78 -0.10
N GLY A 71 -11.19 -3.32 -0.05
CA GLY A 71 -12.40 -2.60 0.32
C GLY A 71 -12.35 -2.03 1.74
N GLU A 72 -11.92 -2.82 2.73
CA GLU A 72 -11.81 -2.37 4.12
C GLU A 72 -10.74 -1.27 4.29
N ILE A 73 -9.63 -1.38 3.57
CA ILE A 73 -8.56 -0.36 3.59
C ILE A 73 -9.09 0.96 2.99
N LEU A 74 -9.82 0.89 1.87
CA LEU A 74 -10.43 2.06 1.23
C LEU A 74 -11.51 2.68 2.11
N ALA A 75 -12.38 1.87 2.71
CA ALA A 75 -13.39 2.32 3.66
C ALA A 75 -12.74 3.05 4.84
N SER A 76 -11.68 2.48 5.43
CA SER A 76 -10.93 3.09 6.53
C SER A 76 -10.31 4.44 6.17
N ARG A 77 -9.95 4.66 4.90
CA ARG A 77 -9.48 5.97 4.42
C ARG A 77 -10.64 6.98 4.37
N MET A 78 -11.81 6.57 3.88
CA MET A 78 -12.99 7.44 3.82
C MET A 78 -13.50 7.80 5.21
N THR A 79 -13.58 6.82 6.12
CA THR A 79 -14.01 7.04 7.50
C THR A 79 -13.12 8.06 8.21
N ARG A 80 -11.79 7.95 8.05
CA ARG A 80 -10.85 8.94 8.61
C ARG A 80 -11.11 10.34 8.07
N LYS A 81 -11.27 10.48 6.75
CA LYS A 81 -11.57 11.76 6.11
C LYS A 81 -12.87 12.38 6.65
N LEU A 82 -13.93 11.59 6.78
CA LEU A 82 -15.21 12.04 7.34
C LEU A 82 -15.08 12.48 8.80
N ALA A 83 -14.30 11.74 9.60
CA ALA A 83 -14.05 12.10 10.99
C ALA A 83 -13.32 13.45 11.11
N ASP A 84 -12.32 13.70 10.26
CA ASP A 84 -11.59 14.96 10.21
C ASP A 84 -12.53 16.13 9.81
N GLU A 85 -13.36 15.94 8.78
CA GLU A 85 -14.34 16.93 8.32
C GLU A 85 -15.35 17.27 9.44
N LEU A 86 -15.89 16.26 10.12
CA LEU A 86 -16.81 16.45 11.25
C LEU A 86 -16.14 17.17 12.43
N TYR A 87 -14.87 16.87 12.69
CA TYR A 87 -14.12 17.53 13.75
C TYR A 87 -13.94 19.02 13.44
N GLU A 88 -13.53 19.37 12.22
CA GLU A 88 -13.40 20.76 11.79
C GLU A 88 -14.73 21.53 11.89
N GLU A 89 -15.82 20.92 11.45
CA GLU A 89 -17.15 21.54 11.52
C GLU A 89 -17.56 21.80 12.97
N ASN A 90 -17.37 20.82 13.87
CA ASN A 90 -17.64 21.00 15.29
C ASN A 90 -16.84 22.15 15.90
N VAL A 91 -15.55 22.28 15.55
CA VAL A 91 -14.72 23.40 16.00
C VAL A 91 -15.27 24.74 15.49
N ARG A 92 -15.69 24.81 14.22
CA ARG A 92 -16.29 26.02 13.63
C ARG A 92 -17.60 26.40 14.33
N LEU A 93 -18.46 25.42 14.61
CA LEU A 93 -19.75 25.63 15.29
C LEU A 93 -19.56 26.11 16.73
N ARG A 94 -18.63 25.51 17.48
CA ARG A 94 -18.29 25.96 18.85
C ARG A 94 -17.84 27.42 18.88
N LYS A 95 -16.99 27.84 17.93
CA LYS A 95 -16.54 29.24 17.81
C LYS A 95 -17.71 30.18 17.52
N LYS A 96 -18.62 29.82 16.60
CA LYS A 96 -19.81 30.61 16.28
C LYS A 96 -20.73 30.76 17.50
N ASN A 97 -21.01 29.67 18.21
CA ASN A 97 -21.87 29.71 19.40
C ASN A 97 -21.27 30.58 20.52
N HIS A 98 -19.97 30.47 20.77
CA HIS A 98 -19.29 31.31 21.75
C HIS A 98 -19.33 32.81 21.38
N SER A 99 -19.19 33.14 20.09
CA SER A 99 -19.31 34.54 19.63
C SER A 99 -20.74 35.09 19.69
N ARG A 100 -21.77 34.22 19.60
CA ARG A 100 -23.17 34.61 19.73
C ARG A 100 -23.55 34.90 21.17
N GLN A 101 -23.11 34.07 22.13
CA GLN A 101 -23.32 34.32 23.56
C GLN A 101 -22.71 35.67 24.00
N LYS A 102 -21.49 35.99 23.57
CA LYS A 102 -20.85 37.30 23.86
C LYS A 102 -21.56 38.53 23.28
N LYS A 103 -22.50 38.37 22.34
CA LYS A 103 -23.29 39.48 21.77
C LYS A 103 -24.65 39.64 22.45
N SER A 104 -25.03 38.71 23.31
CA SER A 104 -26.31 38.69 24.01
C SER A 104 -26.20 39.10 25.49
N ASP A 105 -24.98 39.27 25.99
CA ASP A 105 -24.62 39.93 27.26
C ASP A 105 -24.20 41.38 27.00
#